data_AF-Q8FSZ5-F1
#
_entry.id   AF-Q8FSZ5-F1
#
_cell.length_a   1.000
_cell.length_b   1.000
_cell.length_c   1.000
_cell.angle_alpha   90.00
_cell.angle_beta   90.00
_cell.angle_gamma   90.00
#
_symmetry.space_group_name_H-M   'P 1'
#
loop_
_entity.id
_entity.type
_entity.pdbx_description
1 polymer ?
#
loop_
_entity_poly.entity_id
_entity_poly.type
_entity_poly.pdbx_seq_one_letter_code
_entity_poly.pdbx_strand_id
1 'polypeptide(L)'
;METTWSSASPTGVVSIIHPESHFTEKKAAPLRRQAYLRLRRHWQFINELRLFDVHNLVQYGVHVYSHPQDVPSFTSAASLYHPQTATDSLGHDGSGPLPGLKDDEGQWDRRPHRDRIQHVEESVLKTWKSVLENDDTPWLDTRMVYTVNTDAAAVLEKLAAAPRMKDLDLQFSRGWDESIDKKKGYFDVGWGHPDSWDDVILQGPHLGVSTPMIKQPNPTMTSNKDWIEIDLEALPADFIPATAYQPNHEMPYNEEYAKWMDLNGDWISARKFYRVAWRQMAATTGFRTMYPALIPPGTTHVNGVITAGMASSLQDQTSMLAAGAFLSSLLSDFVIRSAGTHLWPSLIEKTPVIMDSRLTRIATISYLRLNCLTSAYAPLWKAITDEDWTFNTPIRNAKKRFHAQNEIDAAVALSLNISVDELCTIYRTQFPVMRRYDQENLFDANGRRVAPEIMKLEKKLREGEELPEEKRTWTHPQSQVSYYFEYPFTPLDREKDLRAAYARHADGIEK
;
A
#
# COMPACT_ATOMS: atom_id res chain seq x y z
N MET A 1 2.53 34.63 -2.50
CA MET A 1 2.68 34.54 -1.04
C MET A 1 3.66 35.57 -0.49
N GLU A 2 4.87 35.71 -1.04
CA GLU A 2 5.81 36.73 -0.56
C GLU A 2 5.23 38.16 -0.64
N THR A 3 4.73 38.57 -1.80
CA THR A 3 4.10 39.89 -2.00
C THR A 3 2.94 40.14 -1.02
N THR A 4 2.12 39.11 -0.77
CA THR A 4 0.97 39.24 0.14
C THR A 4 1.42 39.45 1.58
N TRP A 5 2.51 38.80 2.02
CA TRP A 5 3.05 38.99 3.35
C TRP A 5 3.81 40.32 3.48
N SER A 6 4.52 40.77 2.44
CA SER A 6 5.21 42.07 2.46
C SER A 6 4.25 43.26 2.49
N SER A 7 3.03 43.09 1.97
CA SER A 7 2.00 44.14 1.98
C SER A 7 1.17 44.16 3.26
N ALA A 8 1.35 43.22 4.19
CA ALA A 8 0.59 43.15 5.43
C ALA A 8 1.17 44.08 6.50
N SER A 9 0.31 44.72 7.29
CA SER A 9 0.74 45.45 8.49
C SER A 9 1.20 44.46 9.59
N PRO A 10 1.94 44.90 10.62
CA PRO A 10 2.39 44.03 11.72
C PRO A 10 1.26 43.32 12.47
N THR A 11 0.05 43.88 12.48
CA THR A 11 -1.16 43.27 13.07
C THR A 11 -2.15 42.76 12.02
N GLY A 12 -1.73 42.78 10.74
CA GLY A 12 -2.56 42.38 9.62
C GLY A 12 -2.82 40.88 9.59
N VAL A 13 -3.95 40.53 8.96
CA VAL A 13 -4.30 39.16 8.64
C VAL A 13 -4.44 39.06 7.12
N VAL A 14 -3.85 38.02 6.55
CA VAL A 14 -3.93 37.73 5.11
C VAL A 14 -4.57 36.36 4.94
N SER A 15 -5.70 36.31 4.26
CA SER A 15 -6.38 35.06 3.92
C SER A 15 -6.27 34.80 2.42
N ILE A 16 -5.82 33.61 2.02
CA ILE A 16 -5.58 33.27 0.61
C ILE A 16 -6.22 31.93 0.30
N ILE A 17 -6.82 31.82 -0.89
CA ILE A 17 -7.24 30.56 -1.50
C ILE A 17 -6.28 30.25 -2.63
N HIS A 18 -5.56 29.12 -2.55
CA HIS A 18 -4.55 28.79 -3.56
C HIS A 18 -4.18 27.29 -3.57
N PRO A 19 -3.56 26.79 -4.65
CA PRO A 19 -2.87 25.50 -4.62
C PRO A 19 -1.77 25.51 -3.57
N GLU A 20 -1.60 24.40 -2.86
CA GLU A 20 -0.77 24.35 -1.66
C GLU A 20 0.45 23.43 -1.78
N SER A 21 0.93 23.17 -3.00
CA SER A 21 2.07 22.29 -3.26
C SER A 21 3.36 22.68 -2.53
N HIS A 22 3.52 23.95 -2.13
CA HIS A 22 4.62 24.40 -1.27
C HIS A 22 4.73 23.64 0.07
N PHE A 23 3.66 22.99 0.56
CA PHE A 23 3.73 22.14 1.75
C PHE A 23 4.30 20.75 1.49
N THR A 24 4.38 20.29 0.24
CA THR A 24 4.82 18.94 -0.14
C THR A 24 6.03 18.92 -1.07
N GLU A 25 6.34 20.00 -1.76
CA GLU A 25 7.46 20.06 -2.69
C GLU A 25 8.81 20.20 -1.96
N LYS A 26 9.79 19.38 -2.36
CA LYS A 26 11.14 19.37 -1.75
C LYS A 26 11.84 20.74 -1.85
N LYS A 27 11.75 21.40 -3.00
CA LYS A 27 12.42 22.71 -3.25
C LYS A 27 11.72 23.89 -2.55
N ALA A 28 10.51 23.72 -2.04
CA ALA A 28 9.73 24.77 -1.40
C ALA A 28 10.05 24.96 0.10
N ALA A 29 11.07 24.27 0.63
CA ALA A 29 11.45 24.32 2.05
C ALA A 29 11.56 25.75 2.63
N PRO A 30 12.23 26.72 1.99
CA PRO A 30 12.32 28.08 2.53
C PRO A 30 10.95 28.75 2.69
N LEU A 31 10.07 28.59 1.70
CA LEU A 31 8.72 29.15 1.71
C LEU A 31 7.85 28.47 2.76
N ARG A 32 7.95 27.14 2.86
CA ARG A 32 7.21 26.31 3.82
C ARG A 32 7.54 26.67 5.27
N ARG A 33 8.83 26.82 5.60
CA ARG A 33 9.27 27.32 6.90
C ARG A 33 8.60 28.65 7.26
N GLN A 34 8.64 29.61 6.33
CA GLN A 34 8.05 30.92 6.56
C GLN A 34 6.52 30.87 6.66
N ALA A 35 5.87 29.94 5.95
CA ALA A 35 4.45 29.68 6.06
C ALA A 35 4.09 29.13 7.45
N TYR A 36 4.78 28.10 7.96
CA TYR A 36 4.51 27.52 9.28
C TYR A 36 4.57 28.56 10.42
N LEU A 37 5.54 29.48 10.38
CA LEU A 37 5.66 30.53 11.39
C LEU A 37 4.54 31.58 11.31
N ARG A 38 3.88 31.72 10.15
CA ARG A 38 2.84 32.75 9.91
C ARG A 38 1.42 32.19 9.94
N LEU A 39 1.26 30.89 9.73
CA LEU A 39 -0.05 30.25 9.71
C LEU A 39 -0.77 30.46 11.05
N ARG A 40 -2.08 30.64 10.95
CA ARG A 40 -3.03 30.57 12.06
C ARG A 40 -4.11 29.53 11.78
N ARG A 41 -4.51 29.41 10.51
CA ARG A 41 -5.42 28.38 10.03
C ARG A 41 -4.96 27.84 8.70
N HIS A 42 -4.98 26.52 8.58
CA HIS A 42 -4.70 25.77 7.38
C HIS A 42 -5.88 24.83 7.10
N TRP A 43 -6.63 25.08 6.02
CA TRP A 43 -7.74 24.23 5.62
C TRP A 43 -7.48 23.70 4.21
N GLN A 44 -7.14 22.42 4.10
CA GLN A 44 -6.90 21.76 2.83
C GLN A 44 -8.18 21.10 2.32
N PHE A 45 -8.45 21.29 1.03
CA PHE A 45 -9.62 20.79 0.34
C PHE A 45 -9.24 20.04 -0.95
N ILE A 46 -10.08 19.07 -1.32
CA ILE A 46 -10.06 18.38 -2.60
C ILE A 46 -11.32 18.82 -3.38
N ASN A 47 -11.15 19.25 -4.63
CA ASN A 47 -12.24 19.79 -5.47
C ASN A 47 -13.26 18.74 -5.99
N GLU A 48 -13.54 17.68 -5.22
CA GLU A 48 -14.44 16.60 -5.64
C GLU A 48 -15.88 17.08 -5.87
N LEU A 49 -16.31 18.11 -5.13
CA LEU A 49 -17.61 18.76 -5.32
C LEU A 49 -17.61 19.78 -6.47
N ARG A 50 -16.49 19.96 -7.18
CA ARG A 50 -16.32 20.92 -8.27
C ARG A 50 -16.76 22.34 -7.90
N LEU A 51 -16.34 22.81 -6.73
CA LEU A 51 -16.57 24.19 -6.29
C LEU A 51 -15.81 25.21 -7.18
N PHE A 52 -14.77 24.74 -7.87
CA PHE A 52 -14.04 25.48 -8.89
C PHE A 52 -14.06 24.72 -10.23
N ASP A 53 -14.06 25.46 -11.33
CA ASP A 53 -14.01 24.95 -12.72
C ASP A 53 -12.62 24.43 -13.11
N VAL A 54 -12.08 23.51 -12.31
CA VAL A 54 -10.83 22.79 -12.54
C VAL A 54 -11.05 21.30 -12.30
N HIS A 55 -10.04 20.48 -12.61
CA HIS A 55 -10.12 19.04 -12.40
C HIS A 55 -10.51 18.71 -10.94
N ASN A 56 -11.41 17.75 -10.73
CA ASN A 56 -12.00 17.45 -9.41
C ASN A 56 -10.97 16.97 -8.38
N LEU A 57 -9.86 16.37 -8.84
CA LEU A 57 -8.76 15.94 -7.97
C LEU A 57 -7.77 17.05 -7.60
N VAL A 58 -7.98 18.29 -8.07
CA VAL A 58 -7.11 19.41 -7.69
C VAL A 58 -7.28 19.71 -6.19
N GLN A 59 -6.15 19.79 -5.51
CA GLN A 59 -6.09 20.18 -4.10
C GLN A 59 -5.84 21.69 -3.98
N TYR A 60 -6.51 22.32 -3.03
CA TYR A 60 -6.35 23.74 -2.72
C TYR A 60 -6.50 23.98 -1.22
N GLY A 61 -5.92 25.07 -0.75
CA GLY A 61 -5.97 25.47 0.65
C GLY A 61 -6.66 26.81 0.84
N VAL A 62 -7.37 26.97 1.96
CA VAL A 62 -7.79 28.27 2.52
C VAL A 62 -6.89 28.53 3.72
N HIS A 63 -5.94 29.43 3.57
CA HIS A 63 -4.94 29.71 4.60
C HIS A 63 -5.12 31.09 5.19
N VAL A 64 -5.00 31.18 6.51
CA VAL A 64 -4.98 32.44 7.25
C VAL A 64 -3.58 32.63 7.82
N TYR A 65 -2.92 33.67 7.35
CA TYR A 65 -1.59 34.09 7.79
C TYR A 65 -1.67 35.36 8.63
N SER A 66 -0.78 35.49 9.60
CA SER A 66 -0.56 36.70 10.39
C SER A 66 0.94 36.92 10.62
N HIS A 67 1.31 37.81 11.54
CA HIS A 67 2.70 38.08 11.89
C HIS A 67 3.45 36.79 12.23
N PRO A 68 4.70 36.60 11.80
CA PRO A 68 5.49 35.43 12.16
C PRO A 68 5.60 35.27 13.69
N GLN A 69 5.48 34.04 14.17
CA GLN A 69 5.78 33.66 15.55
C GLN A 69 7.17 33.02 15.59
N ASP A 70 7.76 32.95 16.80
CA ASP A 70 9.04 32.26 17.01
C ASP A 70 8.90 30.74 16.84
N VAL A 71 7.73 30.21 17.19
CA VAL A 71 7.38 28.78 17.13
C VAL A 71 6.06 28.63 16.39
N PRO A 72 5.92 27.66 15.46
CA PRO A 72 4.65 27.41 14.77
C PRO A 72 3.54 27.03 15.75
N SER A 73 2.36 27.62 15.56
CA SER A 73 1.14 27.28 16.29
C SER A 73 -0.06 27.63 15.42
N PHE A 74 -0.69 26.64 14.80
CA PHE A 74 -1.85 26.87 13.95
C PHE A 74 -2.83 25.71 13.99
N THR A 75 -4.08 26.02 13.65
CA THR A 75 -5.12 25.01 13.48
C THR A 75 -5.09 24.48 12.05
N SER A 76 -5.19 23.17 11.89
CA SER A 76 -5.13 22.47 10.61
C SER A 76 -6.31 21.52 10.45
N ALA A 77 -6.88 21.42 9.25
CA ALA A 77 -7.71 20.28 8.84
C ALA A 77 -7.42 19.95 7.38
N ALA A 78 -7.43 18.65 7.07
CA ALA A 78 -7.06 18.14 5.76
C ALA A 78 -8.09 17.15 5.21
N SER A 79 -7.99 16.91 3.90
CA SER A 79 -8.87 16.04 3.13
C SER A 79 -10.35 16.44 3.26
N LEU A 80 -10.62 17.75 3.27
CA LEU A 80 -11.97 18.28 3.30
C LEU A 80 -12.55 18.41 1.88
N TYR A 81 -13.87 18.44 1.77
CA TYR A 81 -14.56 18.57 0.47
C TYR A 81 -15.41 19.84 0.39
N HIS A 82 -15.77 20.43 1.54
CA HIS A 82 -16.61 21.62 1.60
C HIS A 82 -16.21 22.52 2.78
N PRO A 83 -16.11 23.86 2.61
CA PRO A 83 -15.67 24.79 3.66
C PRO A 83 -16.49 24.73 4.96
N GLN A 84 -17.81 24.52 4.84
CA GLN A 84 -18.71 24.36 5.98
C GLN A 84 -18.23 23.29 6.97
N THR A 85 -17.65 22.19 6.48
CA THR A 85 -17.15 21.11 7.33
C THR A 85 -16.06 21.62 8.29
N ALA A 86 -15.16 22.51 7.85
CA ALA A 86 -14.14 23.10 8.73
C ALA A 86 -14.77 23.99 9.80
N THR A 87 -15.68 24.88 9.39
CA THR A 87 -16.34 25.85 10.28
C THR A 87 -17.13 25.15 11.38
N ASP A 88 -17.94 24.16 11.01
CA ASP A 88 -18.78 23.43 11.96
C ASP A 88 -17.96 22.51 12.86
N SER A 89 -16.85 21.96 12.36
CA SER A 89 -15.94 21.12 13.15
C SER A 89 -15.26 21.88 14.29
N LEU A 90 -15.04 23.20 14.15
CA LEU A 90 -14.47 24.02 15.23
C LEU A 90 -15.37 24.09 16.47
N GLY A 91 -16.69 23.98 16.29
CA GLY A 91 -17.68 24.04 17.38
C GLY A 91 -18.27 22.68 17.76
N HIS A 92 -17.78 21.59 17.17
CA HIS A 92 -18.30 20.26 17.40
C HIS A 92 -17.86 19.70 18.75
N ASP A 93 -18.73 18.96 19.45
CA ASP A 93 -18.48 18.46 20.80
C ASP A 93 -17.53 17.23 20.86
N GLY A 94 -17.41 16.52 19.74
CA GLY A 94 -16.56 15.34 19.57
C GLY A 94 -17.30 14.02 19.80
N SER A 95 -18.64 14.07 19.81
CA SER A 95 -19.48 12.87 19.90
C SER A 95 -19.68 12.21 18.53
N GLY A 96 -19.99 10.91 18.55
CA GLY A 96 -20.28 10.14 17.34
C GLY A 96 -19.04 9.53 16.66
N PRO A 97 -19.23 8.93 15.47
CA PRO A 97 -18.17 8.21 14.78
C PRO A 97 -17.14 9.17 14.17
N LEU A 98 -15.85 8.81 14.30
CA LEU A 98 -14.77 9.58 13.68
C LEU A 98 -14.92 9.65 12.16
N PRO A 99 -14.67 10.82 11.56
CA PRO A 99 -14.75 10.97 10.12
C PRO A 99 -13.58 10.30 9.39
N GLY A 100 -13.85 9.87 8.15
CA GLY A 100 -12.87 9.30 7.24
C GLY A 100 -12.78 10.07 5.92
N LEU A 101 -12.09 9.48 4.94
CA LEU A 101 -12.13 9.99 3.56
C LEU A 101 -13.52 9.85 2.95
N LYS A 102 -14.22 8.76 3.27
CA LYS A 102 -15.60 8.46 2.89
C LYS A 102 -16.41 7.98 4.09
N ASP A 103 -17.72 8.20 4.06
CA ASP A 103 -18.65 7.72 5.07
C ASP A 103 -19.04 6.25 4.86
N ASP A 104 -19.99 5.76 5.66
CA ASP A 104 -20.45 4.37 5.65
C ASP A 104 -21.27 4.04 4.40
N GLU A 105 -21.83 5.06 3.76
CA GLU A 105 -22.57 5.03 2.49
C GLU A 105 -21.64 5.18 1.26
N GLY A 106 -20.33 5.27 1.48
CA GLY A 106 -19.32 5.40 0.43
C GLY A 106 -19.30 6.76 -0.28
N GLN A 107 -19.96 7.77 0.30
CA GLN A 107 -19.91 9.17 -0.15
C GLN A 107 -18.72 9.89 0.47
N TRP A 108 -18.35 11.04 -0.08
CA TRP A 108 -17.30 11.88 0.50
C TRP A 108 -17.73 12.37 1.88
N ASP A 109 -16.96 12.04 2.92
CA ASP A 109 -17.36 12.33 4.29
C ASP A 109 -17.28 13.84 4.55
N ARG A 110 -18.44 14.47 4.66
CA ARG A 110 -18.60 15.91 4.90
C ARG A 110 -19.05 16.23 6.32
N ARG A 111 -19.21 15.21 7.18
CA ARG A 111 -19.69 15.38 8.55
C ARG A 111 -18.70 16.25 9.35
N PRO A 112 -19.15 17.28 10.06
CA PRO A 112 -18.28 17.98 10.98
C PRO A 112 -17.91 17.08 12.14
N HIS A 113 -16.69 17.21 12.65
CA HIS A 113 -16.25 16.55 13.87
C HIS A 113 -15.05 17.27 14.45
N ARG A 114 -14.99 17.38 15.78
CA ARG A 114 -13.89 18.06 16.49
C ARG A 114 -12.53 17.52 16.07
N ASP A 115 -12.42 16.22 15.95
CA ASP A 115 -11.16 15.53 15.65
C ASP A 115 -10.66 15.71 14.21
N ARG A 116 -11.42 16.36 13.32
CA ARG A 116 -10.87 16.86 12.04
C ARG A 116 -9.89 18.00 12.27
N ILE A 117 -10.06 18.72 13.37
CA ILE A 117 -9.31 19.92 13.72
C ILE A 117 -8.09 19.51 14.53
N GLN A 118 -6.92 19.66 13.94
CA GLN A 118 -5.62 19.40 14.58
C GLN A 118 -4.98 20.71 14.98
N HIS A 119 -4.27 20.70 16.10
CA HIS A 119 -3.37 21.80 16.47
C HIS A 119 -1.95 21.40 16.09
N VAL A 120 -1.34 22.17 15.19
CA VAL A 120 0.02 21.92 14.70
C VAL A 120 0.98 22.86 15.41
N GLU A 121 1.89 22.24 16.16
CA GLU A 121 2.94 22.88 16.92
C GLU A 121 4.30 22.20 16.61
N GLU A 122 5.36 22.59 17.32
CA GLU A 122 6.71 22.04 17.12
C GLU A 122 6.76 20.52 17.23
N SER A 123 6.06 19.93 18.21
CA SER A 123 6.01 18.47 18.43
C SER A 123 5.50 17.75 17.18
N VAL A 124 4.40 18.23 16.61
CA VAL A 124 3.78 17.69 15.40
C VAL A 124 4.70 17.79 14.18
N LEU A 125 5.38 18.92 14.00
CA LEU A 125 6.35 19.08 12.90
C LEU A 125 7.57 18.16 13.04
N LYS A 126 8.03 17.91 14.27
CA LYS A 126 9.10 16.91 14.51
C LYS A 126 8.63 15.50 14.16
N THR A 127 7.38 15.16 14.46
CA THR A 127 6.78 13.89 14.04
C THR A 127 6.73 13.78 12.51
N TRP A 128 6.27 14.81 11.80
CA TRP A 128 6.28 14.84 10.33
C TRP A 128 7.69 14.68 9.75
N LYS A 129 8.69 15.33 10.35
CA LYS A 129 10.11 15.17 9.98
C LYS A 129 10.52 13.70 10.08
N SER A 130 10.23 13.06 11.21
CA SER A 130 10.59 11.65 11.43
C SER A 130 9.98 10.74 10.36
N VAL A 131 8.74 11.02 9.93
CA VAL A 131 8.04 10.21 8.93
C VAL A 131 8.56 10.45 7.51
N LEU A 132 8.72 11.72 7.10
CA LEU A 132 8.91 12.08 5.70
C LEU A 132 10.36 12.40 5.34
N GLU A 133 11.14 12.94 6.28
CA GLU A 133 12.41 13.58 6.02
C GLU A 133 13.59 12.75 6.49
N ASN A 134 14.80 13.22 6.15
CA ASN A 134 16.03 12.64 6.62
C ASN A 134 16.45 13.33 7.93
N ASP A 135 17.41 12.76 8.64
CA ASP A 135 17.83 13.27 9.95
C ASP A 135 18.39 14.70 9.88
N ASP A 136 19.04 15.04 8.77
CA ASP A 136 19.67 16.33 8.49
C ASP A 136 18.70 17.44 8.09
N THR A 137 17.47 17.11 7.68
CA THR A 137 16.45 18.11 7.32
C THR A 137 16.01 18.89 8.58
N PRO A 138 16.08 20.23 8.62
CA PRO A 138 15.51 21.00 9.73
C PRO A 138 14.02 20.69 9.90
N TRP A 139 13.53 20.52 11.12
CA TRP A 139 12.12 20.16 11.37
C TRP A 139 11.14 21.21 10.83
N LEU A 140 11.52 22.49 10.81
CA LEU A 140 10.73 23.56 10.20
C LEU A 140 10.61 23.46 8.66
N ASP A 141 11.47 22.67 8.03
CA ASP A 141 11.45 22.45 6.58
C ASP A 141 10.70 21.18 6.20
N THR A 142 10.23 20.42 7.20
CA THR A 142 9.49 19.19 6.95
C THR A 142 8.30 19.44 6.03
N ARG A 143 8.04 18.51 5.13
CA ARG A 143 6.78 18.48 4.40
C ARG A 143 5.62 18.20 5.35
N MET A 144 4.43 18.68 4.98
CA MET A 144 3.21 18.43 5.73
C MET A 144 2.74 17.00 5.52
N VAL A 145 2.30 16.35 6.60
CA VAL A 145 1.52 15.11 6.53
C VAL A 145 0.03 15.45 6.64
N TYR A 146 -0.76 14.92 5.72
CA TYR A 146 -2.21 15.10 5.73
C TYR A 146 -2.89 13.88 6.36
N THR A 147 -3.49 14.08 7.53
CA THR A 147 -4.32 13.07 8.22
C THR A 147 -5.74 13.61 8.38
N VAL A 148 -6.72 12.71 8.30
CA VAL A 148 -8.15 13.08 8.34
C VAL A 148 -8.64 13.40 9.75
N ASN A 149 -8.05 12.76 10.76
CA ASN A 149 -8.42 12.91 12.16
C ASN A 149 -7.22 12.75 13.11
N THR A 150 -7.41 13.12 14.38
CA THR A 150 -6.39 13.05 15.44
C THR A 150 -5.90 11.63 15.73
N ASP A 151 -6.77 10.62 15.67
CA ASP A 151 -6.39 9.22 15.92
C ASP A 151 -5.40 8.71 14.87
N ALA A 152 -5.65 9.01 13.59
CA ALA A 152 -4.72 8.69 12.52
C ALA A 152 -3.37 9.40 12.68
N ALA A 153 -3.37 10.63 13.19
CA ALA A 153 -2.15 11.36 13.50
C ALA A 153 -1.36 10.70 14.65
N ALA A 154 -2.04 10.28 15.72
CA ALA A 154 -1.43 9.59 16.85
C ALA A 154 -0.84 8.22 16.46
N VAL A 155 -1.53 7.46 15.59
CA VAL A 155 -0.96 6.22 15.04
C VAL A 155 0.29 6.50 14.22
N LEU A 156 0.27 7.52 13.36
CA LEU A 156 1.44 7.89 12.56
C LEU A 156 2.65 8.25 13.45
N GLU A 157 2.42 8.91 14.58
CA GLU A 157 3.46 9.23 15.56
C GLU A 157 4.08 7.97 16.17
N LYS A 158 3.28 6.99 16.59
CA LYS A 158 3.78 5.70 17.08
C LYS A 158 4.60 4.97 16.02
N LEU A 159 4.12 4.95 14.78
CA LEU A 159 4.84 4.35 13.63
C LEU A 159 6.13 5.12 13.32
N ALA A 160 6.19 6.41 13.63
CA ALA A 160 7.37 7.23 13.41
C ALA A 160 8.49 6.98 14.44
N ALA A 161 8.13 6.46 15.62
CA ALA A 161 9.08 6.11 16.68
C ALA A 161 9.65 4.68 16.55
N ALA A 162 9.07 3.86 15.67
CA ALA A 162 9.51 2.49 15.46
C ALA A 162 10.85 2.40 14.68
N PRO A 163 11.63 1.32 14.84
CA PRO A 163 12.80 1.03 14.00
C PRO A 163 12.43 0.99 12.51
N ARG A 164 13.41 1.31 11.66
CA ARG A 164 13.16 1.62 10.25
C ARG A 164 13.73 0.53 9.35
N MET A 165 13.12 0.32 8.18
CA MET A 165 13.64 -0.62 7.18
C MET A 165 15.05 -0.29 6.71
N LYS A 166 15.50 0.97 6.85
CA LYS A 166 16.89 1.36 6.61
C LYS A 166 17.89 0.49 7.38
N ASP A 167 17.54 0.07 8.59
CA ASP A 167 18.42 -0.70 9.48
C ASP A 167 18.61 -2.16 9.02
N LEU A 168 17.87 -2.60 7.98
CA LEU A 168 18.01 -3.93 7.39
C LEU A 168 19.06 -3.99 6.27
N ASP A 169 19.64 -2.84 5.89
CA ASP A 169 20.66 -2.72 4.82
C ASP A 169 20.28 -3.45 3.51
N LEU A 170 18.99 -3.39 3.16
CA LEU A 170 18.47 -3.99 1.94
C LEU A 170 19.10 -3.33 0.70
N GLN A 171 19.41 -4.15 -0.29
CA GLN A 171 19.84 -3.69 -1.60
C GLN A 171 18.65 -3.63 -2.55
N PHE A 172 18.61 -2.59 -3.38
CA PHE A 172 17.47 -2.29 -4.22
C PHE A 172 17.81 -2.41 -5.71
N SER A 173 16.81 -2.71 -6.53
CA SER A 173 16.94 -2.70 -7.99
C SER A 173 15.71 -2.06 -8.64
N ARG A 174 15.94 -1.18 -9.61
CA ARG A 174 14.90 -0.65 -10.51
C ARG A 174 14.66 -1.54 -11.72
N GLY A 175 15.36 -2.66 -11.85
CA GLY A 175 15.28 -3.54 -13.00
C GLY A 175 15.64 -2.85 -14.32
N TRP A 176 15.06 -3.34 -15.41
CA TRP A 176 15.29 -2.83 -16.75
C TRP A 176 14.58 -1.49 -17.00
N ASP A 177 15.26 -0.56 -17.66
CA ASP A 177 14.61 0.65 -18.15
C ASP A 177 13.91 0.40 -19.49
N GLU A 178 12.57 0.53 -19.51
CA GLU A 178 11.75 0.27 -20.71
C GLU A 178 12.14 1.10 -21.93
N SER A 179 12.75 2.28 -21.74
CA SER A 179 13.16 3.13 -22.85
C SER A 179 14.61 2.87 -23.24
N ILE A 180 15.53 2.86 -22.27
CA ILE A 180 16.97 2.79 -22.53
C ILE A 180 17.39 1.36 -22.87
N ASP A 181 17.01 0.39 -22.05
CA ASP A 181 17.54 -0.98 -22.14
C ASP A 181 16.82 -1.79 -23.23
N LYS A 182 15.54 -1.47 -23.48
CA LYS A 182 14.84 -1.94 -24.68
C LYS A 182 15.52 -1.45 -25.96
N LYS A 183 15.88 -0.15 -26.02
CA LYS A 183 16.59 0.43 -27.19
C LYS A 183 17.97 -0.20 -27.41
N LYS A 184 18.64 -0.63 -26.34
CA LYS A 184 19.90 -1.39 -26.42
C LYS A 184 19.70 -2.83 -26.91
N GLY A 185 18.47 -3.31 -26.99
CA GLY A 185 18.13 -4.63 -27.54
C GLY A 185 18.13 -5.77 -26.53
N TYR A 186 18.19 -5.50 -25.22
CA TYR A 186 18.18 -6.55 -24.19
C TYR A 186 16.85 -7.33 -24.11
N PHE A 187 15.74 -6.70 -24.47
CA PHE A 187 14.42 -7.32 -24.53
C PHE A 187 13.53 -6.54 -25.50
N ASP A 188 12.44 -7.15 -25.96
CA ASP A 188 11.42 -6.46 -26.76
C ASP A 188 10.00 -6.87 -26.33
N VAL A 189 9.00 -6.18 -26.87
CA VAL A 189 7.59 -6.48 -26.67
C VAL A 189 7.25 -7.78 -27.39
N GLY A 190 6.68 -8.72 -26.66
CA GLY A 190 6.21 -9.99 -27.17
C GLY A 190 5.39 -10.71 -26.10
N TRP A 191 4.22 -11.22 -26.49
CA TRP A 191 3.42 -12.04 -25.59
C TRP A 191 3.94 -13.48 -25.59
N GLY A 192 4.13 -14.05 -24.41
CA GLY A 192 4.50 -15.46 -24.27
C GLY A 192 4.39 -15.95 -22.84
N HIS A 193 4.20 -17.26 -22.68
CA HIS A 193 4.47 -17.96 -21.42
C HIS A 193 5.93 -18.40 -21.44
N PRO A 194 6.80 -17.85 -20.57
CA PRO A 194 8.18 -18.29 -20.49
C PRO A 194 8.29 -19.73 -19.98
N ASP A 195 9.24 -20.50 -20.52
CA ASP A 195 9.51 -21.88 -20.10
C ASP A 195 10.29 -21.93 -18.77
N SER A 196 10.96 -20.82 -18.40
CA SER A 196 11.76 -20.69 -17.18
C SER A 196 11.56 -19.32 -16.53
N TRP A 197 11.74 -19.25 -15.20
CA TRP A 197 11.81 -17.98 -14.47
C TRP A 197 12.96 -17.09 -14.92
N ASP A 198 13.99 -17.65 -15.56
CA ASP A 198 15.09 -16.88 -16.14
C ASP A 198 14.64 -15.92 -17.25
N ASP A 199 13.55 -16.25 -17.93
CA ASP A 199 13.02 -15.50 -19.06
C ASP A 199 11.83 -14.60 -18.69
N VAL A 200 11.46 -14.58 -17.41
CA VAL A 200 10.33 -13.77 -16.93
C VAL A 200 10.75 -12.31 -16.80
N ILE A 201 10.00 -11.42 -17.45
CA ILE A 201 10.08 -9.97 -17.28
C ILE A 201 8.75 -9.45 -16.71
N LEU A 202 8.72 -9.22 -15.40
CA LEU A 202 7.51 -8.76 -14.71
C LEU A 202 7.24 -7.27 -14.92
N GLN A 203 5.95 -6.95 -14.95
CA GLN A 203 5.39 -5.60 -14.90
C GLN A 203 4.49 -5.43 -13.67
N GLY A 204 4.26 -4.19 -13.24
CA GLY A 204 3.46 -3.88 -12.05
C GLY A 204 2.13 -4.63 -11.92
N PRO A 205 1.29 -4.78 -12.99
CA PRO A 205 0.02 -5.49 -12.91
C PRO A 205 0.11 -6.97 -12.49
N HIS A 206 1.27 -7.63 -12.68
CA HIS A 206 1.49 -9.00 -12.21
C HIS A 206 1.46 -9.09 -10.68
N LEU A 207 1.86 -8.02 -9.97
CA LEU A 207 2.00 -8.03 -8.52
C LEU A 207 0.69 -7.63 -7.84
N GLY A 208 0.18 -8.44 -6.92
CA GLY A 208 -0.87 -8.11 -5.97
C GLY A 208 -0.30 -7.88 -4.56
N VAL A 209 -1.17 -7.63 -3.58
CA VAL A 209 -0.74 -7.62 -2.16
C VAL A 209 -0.43 -9.05 -1.75
N SER A 210 0.81 -9.32 -1.34
CA SER A 210 1.27 -10.66 -0.95
C SER A 210 1.00 -11.72 -2.03
N THR A 211 0.99 -11.32 -3.30
CA THR A 211 0.63 -12.19 -4.43
C THR A 211 1.54 -11.89 -5.63
N PRO A 212 2.51 -12.75 -5.98
CA PRO A 212 3.50 -12.42 -7.01
C PRO A 212 2.98 -12.51 -8.44
N MET A 213 1.84 -13.17 -8.63
CA MET A 213 1.19 -13.36 -9.91
C MET A 213 -0.33 -13.30 -9.70
N ILE A 214 -0.89 -12.08 -9.64
CA ILE A 214 -2.35 -11.86 -9.52
C ILE A 214 -3.04 -11.80 -10.89
N LYS A 215 -2.30 -11.34 -11.91
CA LYS A 215 -2.78 -11.15 -13.28
C LYS A 215 -1.66 -11.47 -14.28
N GLN A 216 -2.06 -11.77 -15.51
CA GLN A 216 -1.16 -11.88 -16.67
C GLN A 216 -1.74 -11.12 -17.87
N PRO A 217 -0.90 -10.66 -18.83
CA PRO A 217 -1.39 -9.95 -20.00
C PRO A 217 -2.14 -10.90 -20.94
N ASN A 218 -3.17 -10.40 -21.61
CA ASN A 218 -3.84 -11.16 -22.68
C ASN A 218 -2.97 -11.19 -23.95
N PRO A 219 -3.09 -12.24 -24.79
CA PRO A 219 -2.38 -12.33 -26.07
C PRO A 219 -2.61 -11.15 -27.01
N THR A 220 -3.76 -10.50 -26.88
CA THR A 220 -4.16 -9.34 -27.67
C THR A 220 -3.29 -8.11 -27.42
N MET A 221 -2.78 -7.93 -26.19
CA MET A 221 -1.94 -6.79 -25.77
C MET A 221 -2.45 -5.42 -26.23
N THR A 222 -3.78 -5.24 -26.32
CA THR A 222 -4.41 -4.08 -26.98
C THR A 222 -4.25 -2.79 -26.19
N SER A 223 -4.07 -2.88 -24.87
CA SER A 223 -3.90 -1.73 -23.99
C SER A 223 -3.23 -2.11 -22.68
N ASN A 224 -2.82 -1.11 -21.91
CA ASN A 224 -2.32 -1.28 -20.54
C ASN A 224 -3.35 -1.85 -19.55
N LYS A 225 -4.62 -2.00 -19.95
CA LYS A 225 -5.71 -2.61 -19.16
C LYS A 225 -6.05 -4.03 -19.62
N ASP A 226 -5.39 -4.53 -20.67
CA ASP A 226 -5.68 -5.81 -21.29
C ASP A 226 -5.01 -6.98 -20.54
N TRP A 227 -5.56 -7.27 -19.35
CA TRP A 227 -5.04 -8.26 -18.40
C TRP A 227 -6.16 -9.18 -17.93
N ILE A 228 -5.79 -10.40 -17.56
CA ILE A 228 -6.68 -11.40 -16.99
C ILE A 228 -6.22 -11.81 -15.59
N GLU A 229 -7.15 -12.02 -14.67
CA GLU A 229 -6.86 -12.56 -13.33
C GLU A 229 -6.39 -14.00 -13.43
N ILE A 230 -5.44 -14.38 -12.57
CA ILE A 230 -4.92 -15.74 -12.49
C ILE A 230 -5.80 -16.53 -11.53
N ASP A 231 -6.22 -17.72 -11.97
CA ASP A 231 -6.93 -18.66 -11.13
C ASP A 231 -5.97 -19.32 -10.15
N LEU A 232 -5.95 -18.84 -8.91
CA LEU A 232 -5.06 -19.41 -7.90
C LEU A 232 -5.45 -20.84 -7.52
N GLU A 233 -6.73 -21.24 -7.60
CA GLU A 233 -7.18 -22.58 -7.20
C GLU A 233 -6.79 -23.66 -8.21
N ALA A 234 -6.81 -23.33 -9.50
CA ALA A 234 -6.40 -24.22 -10.59
C ALA A 234 -4.92 -24.08 -10.97
N LEU A 235 -4.13 -23.27 -10.26
CA LEU A 235 -2.74 -22.97 -10.59
C LEU A 235 -1.85 -24.22 -10.53
N PRO A 236 -1.22 -24.67 -11.63
CA PRO A 236 -0.24 -25.75 -11.62
C PRO A 236 0.96 -25.47 -10.70
N ALA A 237 1.63 -26.54 -10.25
CA ALA A 237 2.77 -26.42 -9.34
C ALA A 237 3.96 -25.69 -9.98
N ASP A 238 4.14 -25.80 -11.29
CA ASP A 238 5.22 -25.23 -12.09
C ASP A 238 4.79 -23.98 -12.89
N PHE A 239 3.64 -23.41 -12.57
CA PHE A 239 3.08 -22.29 -13.33
C PHE A 239 4.03 -21.08 -13.40
N ILE A 240 4.14 -20.50 -14.60
CA ILE A 240 4.82 -19.23 -14.87
C ILE A 240 3.83 -18.31 -15.60
N PRO A 241 3.60 -17.07 -15.11
CA PRO A 241 2.65 -16.17 -15.75
C PRO A 241 3.14 -15.75 -17.14
N ALA A 242 2.21 -15.51 -18.05
CA ALA A 242 2.54 -14.88 -19.32
C ALA A 242 3.17 -13.50 -19.09
N THR A 243 4.06 -13.09 -19.97
CA THR A 243 4.71 -11.78 -19.94
C THR A 243 4.52 -11.04 -21.27
N ALA A 244 4.58 -9.72 -21.21
CA ALA A 244 4.44 -8.83 -22.36
C ALA A 244 5.80 -8.44 -22.98
N TYR A 245 6.89 -8.83 -22.33
CA TYR A 245 8.26 -8.57 -22.74
C TYR A 245 9.04 -9.87 -22.71
N GLN A 246 9.83 -10.12 -23.75
CA GLN A 246 10.66 -11.31 -23.87
C GLN A 246 12.14 -10.93 -23.89
N PRO A 247 13.02 -11.65 -23.18
CA PRO A 247 14.45 -11.40 -23.21
C PRO A 247 15.03 -11.65 -24.60
N ASN A 248 16.09 -10.93 -24.94
CA ASN A 248 16.91 -11.21 -26.10
C ASN A 248 18.26 -11.77 -25.67
N HIS A 249 18.41 -13.09 -25.78
CA HIS A 249 19.64 -13.80 -25.40
C HIS A 249 20.77 -13.73 -26.43
N GLU A 250 20.58 -13.05 -27.57
CA GLU A 250 21.69 -12.65 -28.43
C GLU A 250 22.54 -11.54 -27.77
N MET A 251 21.97 -10.83 -26.80
CA MET A 251 22.64 -9.84 -25.97
C MET A 251 23.08 -10.47 -24.63
N PRO A 252 24.04 -9.88 -23.90
CA PRO A 252 24.40 -10.30 -22.54
C PRO A 252 23.32 -9.90 -21.50
N TYR A 253 22.07 -10.28 -21.77
CA TYR A 253 20.88 -9.93 -21.00
C TYR A 253 21.05 -10.22 -19.50
N ASN A 254 21.50 -11.42 -19.16
CA ASN A 254 21.66 -11.86 -17.78
C ASN A 254 22.77 -11.10 -17.03
N GLU A 255 23.86 -10.76 -17.74
CA GLU A 255 25.06 -10.16 -17.16
C GLU A 255 24.92 -8.66 -16.94
N GLU A 256 24.12 -8.00 -17.78
CA GLU A 256 23.87 -6.56 -17.77
C GLU A 256 22.70 -6.17 -16.85
N TYR A 257 21.97 -7.15 -16.33
CA TYR A 257 20.95 -6.88 -15.32
C TYR A 257 21.57 -6.42 -13.99
N ALA A 258 20.75 -5.80 -13.15
CA ALA A 258 21.13 -5.26 -11.85
C ALA A 258 21.95 -6.26 -11.01
N LYS A 259 23.03 -5.76 -10.42
CA LYS A 259 23.92 -6.49 -9.52
C LYS A 259 23.85 -5.91 -8.11
N TRP A 260 24.04 -6.76 -7.13
CA TRP A 260 24.14 -6.45 -5.71
C TRP A 260 25.52 -6.87 -5.22
N MET A 261 26.00 -6.18 -4.20
CA MET A 261 27.25 -6.52 -3.54
C MET A 261 26.98 -7.64 -2.54
N ASP A 262 27.77 -8.70 -2.55
CA ASP A 262 27.69 -9.75 -1.54
C ASP A 262 28.51 -9.42 -0.28
N LEU A 263 28.50 -10.32 0.70
CA LEU A 263 29.25 -10.15 1.95
C LEU A 263 30.78 -10.15 1.74
N ASN A 264 31.27 -10.67 0.61
CA ASN A 264 32.69 -10.68 0.26
C ASN A 264 33.12 -9.43 -0.54
N GLY A 265 32.16 -8.57 -0.89
CA GLY A 265 32.39 -7.38 -1.72
C GLY A 265 32.31 -7.63 -3.23
N ASP A 266 31.86 -8.82 -3.64
CA ASP A 266 31.72 -9.19 -5.05
C ASP A 266 30.37 -8.75 -5.62
N TRP A 267 30.39 -8.25 -6.86
CA TRP A 267 29.17 -7.91 -7.58
C TRP A 267 28.53 -9.15 -8.19
N ILE A 268 27.36 -9.50 -7.65
CA ILE A 268 26.60 -10.67 -8.08
C ILE A 268 25.24 -10.26 -8.63
N SER A 269 24.75 -10.98 -9.64
CA SER A 269 23.45 -10.68 -10.25
C SER A 269 22.34 -10.76 -9.20
N ALA A 270 21.54 -9.70 -9.09
CA ALA A 270 20.40 -9.65 -8.19
C ALA A 270 19.43 -10.81 -8.47
N ARG A 271 19.36 -11.29 -9.73
CA ARG A 271 18.53 -12.42 -10.20
C ARG A 271 18.81 -13.73 -9.46
N LYS A 272 19.96 -13.89 -8.80
CA LYS A 272 20.29 -15.11 -8.05
C LYS A 272 19.45 -15.29 -6.78
N PHE A 273 18.73 -14.27 -6.34
CA PHE A 273 18.05 -14.25 -5.04
C PHE A 273 16.53 -14.27 -5.14
N TYR A 274 15.86 -14.64 -4.06
CA TYR A 274 14.48 -14.24 -3.83
C TYR A 274 14.45 -12.75 -3.47
N ARG A 275 13.43 -12.02 -3.93
CA ARG A 275 13.33 -10.57 -3.71
C ARG A 275 11.91 -10.17 -3.38
N VAL A 276 11.71 -9.16 -2.55
CA VAL A 276 10.41 -8.49 -2.42
C VAL A 276 10.31 -7.46 -3.54
N ALA A 277 9.30 -7.59 -4.39
CA ALA A 277 8.98 -6.69 -5.48
C ALA A 277 7.73 -5.88 -5.15
N TRP A 278 7.66 -4.63 -5.59
CA TRP A 278 6.44 -3.83 -5.53
C TRP A 278 6.31 -2.89 -6.71
N ARG A 279 5.08 -2.42 -6.94
CA ARG A 279 4.76 -1.42 -7.96
C ARG A 279 5.37 -0.07 -7.58
N GLN A 280 6.14 0.53 -8.48
CA GLN A 280 6.80 1.81 -8.22
C GLN A 280 5.78 2.97 -8.12
N MET A 281 4.74 2.94 -8.95
CA MET A 281 3.67 3.94 -8.96
C MET A 281 2.55 3.55 -8.00
N ALA A 282 2.23 4.42 -7.06
CA ALA A 282 1.23 4.19 -6.02
C ALA A 282 -0.09 4.90 -6.28
N ALA A 283 -1.20 4.17 -6.12
CA ALA A 283 -2.55 4.75 -6.12
C ALA A 283 -2.95 5.13 -4.69
N THR A 284 -2.72 6.38 -4.29
CA THR A 284 -3.00 6.89 -2.93
C THR A 284 -4.50 6.96 -2.59
N THR A 285 -5.37 6.86 -3.59
CA THR A 285 -6.85 6.78 -3.45
C THR A 285 -7.40 5.40 -3.81
N GLY A 286 -6.54 4.44 -4.16
CA GLY A 286 -6.92 3.10 -4.59
C GLY A 286 -7.23 2.14 -3.44
N PHE A 287 -7.48 0.87 -3.80
CA PHE A 287 -7.68 -0.24 -2.87
C PHE A 287 -6.55 -0.33 -1.84
N ARG A 288 -5.30 -0.33 -2.31
CA ARG A 288 -4.07 -0.30 -1.52
C ARG A 288 -3.09 0.67 -2.20
N THR A 289 -2.16 1.21 -1.43
CA THR A 289 -1.09 2.07 -1.97
C THR A 289 0.16 1.24 -2.25
N MET A 290 0.41 0.20 -1.44
CA MET A 290 1.55 -0.71 -1.56
C MET A 290 1.10 -2.11 -2.00
N TYR A 291 1.82 -2.70 -2.96
CA TYR A 291 1.55 -4.04 -3.51
C TYR A 291 2.83 -4.88 -3.49
N PRO A 292 3.30 -5.31 -2.31
CA PRO A 292 4.53 -6.07 -2.17
C PRO A 292 4.27 -7.55 -2.36
N ALA A 293 5.12 -8.21 -3.13
CA ALA A 293 5.09 -9.66 -3.34
C ALA A 293 6.51 -10.23 -3.49
N LEU A 294 6.68 -11.48 -3.14
CA LEU A 294 7.96 -12.18 -3.22
C LEU A 294 8.15 -12.78 -4.62
N ILE A 295 9.25 -12.49 -5.31
CA ILE A 295 9.58 -13.06 -6.62
C ILE A 295 10.78 -14.02 -6.53
N PRO A 296 10.82 -15.10 -7.33
CA PRO A 296 11.87 -16.10 -7.26
C PRO A 296 13.14 -15.70 -8.02
N PRO A 297 14.26 -16.43 -7.83
CA PRO A 297 15.45 -16.31 -8.67
C PRO A 297 15.14 -16.44 -10.17
N GLY A 298 16.02 -15.89 -11.01
CA GLY A 298 15.87 -15.80 -12.47
C GLY A 298 15.02 -14.61 -12.93
N THR A 299 13.97 -14.29 -12.19
CA THR A 299 12.99 -13.26 -12.55
C THR A 299 13.62 -11.88 -12.75
N THR A 300 13.30 -11.20 -13.84
CA THR A 300 13.56 -9.77 -14.01
C THR A 300 12.25 -8.98 -13.98
N HIS A 301 12.39 -7.66 -13.99
CA HIS A 301 11.27 -6.75 -14.08
C HIS A 301 11.71 -5.44 -14.73
N VAL A 302 10.74 -4.69 -15.22
CA VAL A 302 10.91 -3.32 -15.72
C VAL A 302 10.81 -2.28 -14.60
N ASN A 303 11.22 -1.06 -14.90
CA ASN A 303 11.30 0.09 -13.97
C ASN A 303 9.97 0.53 -13.33
N GLY A 304 8.82 0.07 -13.83
CA GLY A 304 7.53 0.17 -13.14
C GLY A 304 7.43 -0.69 -11.88
N VAL A 305 8.43 -1.53 -11.61
CA VAL A 305 8.58 -2.36 -10.41
C VAL A 305 9.94 -2.05 -9.77
N ILE A 306 9.98 -2.01 -8.44
CA ILE A 306 11.21 -1.96 -7.65
C ILE A 306 11.32 -3.26 -6.86
N THR A 307 12.53 -3.76 -6.70
CA THR A 307 12.81 -4.90 -5.82
C THR A 307 13.77 -4.54 -4.71
N ALA A 308 13.62 -5.22 -3.58
CA ALA A 308 14.57 -5.27 -2.47
C ALA A 308 14.97 -6.70 -2.16
N GLY A 309 16.21 -6.90 -1.74
CA GLY A 309 16.70 -8.17 -1.24
C GLY A 309 18.09 -8.00 -0.64
N MET A 310 18.67 -9.12 -0.22
CA MET A 310 19.99 -9.14 0.39
C MET A 310 20.68 -10.47 0.09
N ALA A 311 22.00 -10.45 0.06
CA ALA A 311 22.81 -11.56 -0.41
C ALA A 311 23.19 -12.53 0.71
N SER A 312 22.88 -13.81 0.49
CA SER A 312 23.65 -15.02 0.86
C SER A 312 23.44 -15.71 2.22
N SER A 313 22.85 -15.11 3.26
CA SER A 313 22.57 -15.83 4.52
C SER A 313 21.07 -16.13 4.77
N LEU A 314 20.78 -17.11 5.64
CA LEU A 314 19.41 -17.40 6.09
C LEU A 314 18.80 -16.22 6.89
N GLN A 315 19.64 -15.51 7.63
CA GLN A 315 19.24 -14.30 8.34
C GLN A 315 18.77 -13.23 7.34
N ASP A 316 19.49 -13.08 6.24
CA ASP A 316 19.18 -12.08 5.22
C ASP A 316 17.85 -12.36 4.53
N GLN A 317 17.59 -13.64 4.24
CA GLN A 317 16.30 -14.07 3.70
C GLN A 317 15.17 -13.78 4.70
N THR A 318 15.41 -14.00 5.99
CA THR A 318 14.44 -13.70 7.04
C THR A 318 14.17 -12.20 7.15
N SER A 319 15.19 -11.36 7.09
CA SER A 319 15.07 -9.88 7.06
C SER A 319 14.29 -9.38 5.85
N MET A 320 14.61 -9.90 4.66
CA MET A 320 13.90 -9.56 3.42
C MET A 320 12.42 -9.97 3.50
N LEU A 321 12.12 -11.14 4.05
CA LEU A 321 10.74 -11.61 4.20
C LEU A 321 9.95 -10.83 5.26
N ALA A 322 10.58 -10.48 6.39
CA ALA A 322 9.99 -9.60 7.38
C ALA A 322 9.65 -8.23 6.77
N ALA A 323 10.57 -7.65 5.99
CA ALA A 323 10.30 -6.41 5.25
C ALA A 323 9.09 -6.57 4.31
N GLY A 324 9.01 -7.65 3.53
CA GLY A 324 7.86 -7.93 2.67
C GLY A 324 6.54 -8.05 3.43
N ALA A 325 6.55 -8.75 4.57
CA ALA A 325 5.38 -8.92 5.43
C ALA A 325 4.92 -7.57 6.01
N PHE A 326 5.85 -6.77 6.57
CA PHE A 326 5.54 -5.44 7.09
C PHE A 326 5.02 -4.49 6.00
N LEU A 327 5.64 -4.47 4.82
CA LEU A 327 5.15 -3.65 3.68
C LEU A 327 3.75 -4.07 3.22
N SER A 328 3.37 -5.33 3.41
CA SER A 328 2.03 -5.81 3.06
C SER A 328 0.95 -5.38 4.06
N SER A 329 1.33 -4.88 5.24
CA SER A 329 0.38 -4.48 6.29
C SER A 329 -0.32 -3.15 5.99
N LEU A 330 -1.49 -2.96 6.59
CA LEU A 330 -2.25 -1.71 6.56
C LEU A 330 -1.48 -0.54 7.19
N LEU A 331 -0.67 -0.80 8.22
CA LEU A 331 0.08 0.26 8.92
C LEU A 331 1.22 0.80 8.06
N SER A 332 1.98 -0.06 7.38
CA SER A 332 3.00 0.40 6.42
C SER A 332 2.37 1.05 5.20
N ASP A 333 1.25 0.53 4.69
CA ASP A 333 0.50 1.16 3.60
C ASP A 333 -0.02 2.54 4.00
N PHE A 334 -0.48 2.72 5.25
CA PHE A 334 -0.88 4.02 5.78
C PHE A 334 0.29 5.02 5.79
N VAL A 335 1.47 4.63 6.30
CA VAL A 335 2.67 5.49 6.25
C VAL A 335 2.99 5.89 4.81
N ILE A 336 2.99 4.93 3.89
CA ILE A 336 3.29 5.16 2.47
C ILE A 336 2.25 6.11 1.84
N ARG A 337 0.96 5.89 2.12
CA ARG A 337 -0.16 6.70 1.62
C ARG A 337 -0.07 8.14 2.09
N SER A 338 0.41 8.36 3.32
CA SER A 338 0.66 9.68 3.89
C SER A 338 1.91 10.37 3.35
N ALA A 339 2.80 9.66 2.66
CA ALA A 339 4.13 10.15 2.32
C ALA A 339 4.37 10.43 0.82
N GLY A 340 3.79 9.66 -0.11
CA GLY A 340 4.00 9.93 -1.53
C GLY A 340 3.39 8.94 -2.53
N THR A 341 3.49 9.30 -3.81
CA THR A 341 2.93 8.55 -4.95
C THR A 341 3.97 7.70 -5.69
N HIS A 342 5.26 7.87 -5.39
CA HIS A 342 6.37 7.13 -6.00
C HIS A 342 7.14 6.37 -4.93
N LEU A 343 7.13 5.04 -5.02
CA LEU A 343 7.63 4.14 -3.99
C LEU A 343 9.10 3.78 -4.24
N TRP A 344 9.95 4.81 -4.23
CA TRP A 344 11.39 4.64 -4.32
C TRP A 344 11.99 4.07 -3.03
N PRO A 345 13.17 3.42 -3.08
CA PRO A 345 13.87 2.87 -1.91
C PRO A 345 13.92 3.82 -0.72
N SER A 346 14.23 5.10 -0.94
CA SER A 346 14.30 6.12 0.11
C SER A 346 13.02 6.33 0.90
N LEU A 347 11.85 5.98 0.33
CA LEU A 347 10.58 6.00 1.05
C LEU A 347 10.37 4.69 1.82
N ILE A 348 10.70 3.56 1.20
CA ILE A 348 10.58 2.23 1.82
C ILE A 348 11.48 2.11 3.05
N GLU A 349 12.71 2.61 2.99
CA GLU A 349 13.66 2.67 4.09
C GLU A 349 13.11 3.39 5.34
N LYS A 350 12.10 4.27 5.18
CA LYS A 350 11.46 5.00 6.29
C LYS A 350 10.26 4.27 6.88
N THR A 351 9.83 3.16 6.28
CA THR A 351 8.69 2.41 6.84
C THR A 351 9.14 1.61 8.07
N PRO A 352 8.21 1.35 9.01
CA PRO A 352 8.54 0.66 10.25
C PRO A 352 8.82 -0.83 10.01
N VAL A 353 9.73 -1.41 10.80
CA VAL A 353 9.96 -2.85 10.88
C VAL A 353 10.42 -3.25 12.27
N ILE A 354 9.99 -4.42 12.73
CA ILE A 354 10.49 -5.06 13.96
C ILE A 354 11.00 -6.44 13.58
N MET A 355 12.26 -6.75 13.88
CA MET A 355 12.86 -8.05 13.52
C MET A 355 12.69 -9.09 14.62
N ASP A 356 12.92 -8.71 15.87
CA ASP A 356 13.08 -9.66 16.96
C ASP A 356 11.77 -9.90 17.72
N SER A 357 10.76 -10.43 17.02
CA SER A 357 9.51 -10.81 17.68
C SER A 357 8.88 -12.07 17.12
N ARG A 358 8.23 -12.84 18.01
CA ARG A 358 7.34 -13.96 17.62
C ARG A 358 6.28 -13.49 16.61
N LEU A 359 5.81 -12.26 16.74
CA LEU A 359 4.81 -11.65 15.86
C LEU A 359 5.36 -11.44 14.45
N THR A 360 6.60 -10.99 14.32
CA THR A 360 7.30 -10.87 13.02
C THR A 360 7.40 -12.23 12.34
N ARG A 361 7.69 -13.30 13.08
CA ARG A 361 7.68 -14.66 12.54
C ARG A 361 6.30 -15.06 12.05
N ILE A 362 5.23 -14.79 12.81
CA ILE A 362 3.84 -15.07 12.40
C ILE A 362 3.50 -14.33 11.10
N ALA A 363 3.77 -13.02 11.04
CA ALA A 363 3.56 -12.21 9.84
C ALA A 363 4.35 -12.76 8.64
N THR A 364 5.61 -13.14 8.86
CA THR A 364 6.50 -13.69 7.83
C THR A 364 6.00 -15.02 7.27
N ILE A 365 5.57 -15.96 8.12
CA ILE A 365 5.03 -17.25 7.67
C ILE A 365 3.72 -17.05 6.91
N SER A 366 2.82 -16.19 7.38
CA SER A 366 1.59 -15.85 6.65
C SER A 366 1.90 -15.24 5.29
N TYR A 367 2.87 -14.33 5.23
CA TYR A 367 3.34 -13.73 3.98
C TYR A 367 3.92 -14.78 3.02
N LEU A 368 4.77 -15.70 3.51
CA LEU A 368 5.29 -16.81 2.71
C LEU A 368 4.17 -17.68 2.14
N ARG A 369 3.19 -18.07 2.95
CA ARG A 369 2.05 -18.89 2.51
C ARG A 369 1.18 -18.18 1.47
N LEU A 370 1.12 -16.86 1.50
CA LEU A 370 0.42 -16.08 0.48
C LEU A 370 1.21 -16.00 -0.84
N ASN A 371 2.54 -16.02 -0.79
CA ASN A 371 3.40 -15.79 -1.96
C ASN A 371 3.95 -17.06 -2.62
N CYS A 372 4.24 -18.13 -1.87
CA CYS A 372 4.95 -19.32 -2.36
C CYS A 372 4.06 -20.23 -3.23
N LEU A 373 3.44 -19.67 -4.27
CA LEU A 373 2.36 -20.28 -5.04
C LEU A 373 2.79 -21.48 -5.90
N THR A 374 4.08 -21.58 -6.24
CA THR A 374 4.65 -22.57 -7.16
C THR A 374 5.90 -23.22 -6.58
N SER A 375 6.37 -24.30 -7.22
CA SER A 375 7.57 -25.06 -6.83
C SER A 375 8.85 -24.23 -6.89
N ALA A 376 8.85 -23.12 -7.62
CA ALA A 376 9.96 -22.16 -7.65
C ALA A 376 10.27 -21.55 -6.27
N TYR A 377 9.36 -21.64 -5.31
CA TYR A 377 9.56 -21.18 -3.93
C TYR A 377 9.93 -22.30 -2.96
N ALA A 378 10.00 -23.57 -3.42
CA ALA A 378 10.28 -24.71 -2.56
C ALA A 378 11.61 -24.59 -1.79
N PRO A 379 12.73 -24.15 -2.41
CA PRO A 379 13.99 -23.95 -1.68
C PRO A 379 13.87 -22.94 -0.54
N LEU A 380 13.20 -21.81 -0.78
CA LEU A 380 13.00 -20.78 0.26
C LEU A 380 12.08 -21.28 1.37
N TRP A 381 10.98 -21.95 1.00
CA TRP A 381 10.06 -22.51 1.97
C TRP A 381 10.80 -23.44 2.93
N LYS A 382 11.55 -24.42 2.40
CA LYS A 382 12.36 -25.35 3.18
C LYS A 382 13.40 -24.63 4.05
N ALA A 383 14.07 -23.62 3.52
CA ALA A 383 15.08 -22.86 4.27
C ALA A 383 14.48 -22.15 5.51
N ILE A 384 13.26 -21.61 5.40
CA ILE A 384 12.64 -20.79 6.47
C ILE A 384 11.82 -21.63 7.45
N THR A 385 11.14 -22.68 6.97
CA THR A 385 10.21 -23.48 7.79
C THR A 385 10.75 -24.85 8.19
N ASP A 386 11.81 -25.32 7.53
CA ASP A 386 12.29 -26.71 7.58
C ASP A 386 11.24 -27.75 7.11
N GLU A 387 10.20 -27.32 6.40
CA GLU A 387 9.20 -28.21 5.80
C GLU A 387 9.37 -28.30 4.29
N ASP A 388 9.00 -29.42 3.68
CA ASP A 388 8.97 -29.52 2.22
C ASP A 388 7.78 -28.76 1.65
N TRP A 389 8.01 -28.04 0.54
CA TRP A 389 6.92 -27.40 -0.18
C TRP A 389 6.09 -28.46 -0.90
N THR A 390 4.77 -28.36 -0.77
CA THR A 390 3.80 -29.19 -1.49
C THR A 390 2.80 -28.32 -2.20
N PHE A 391 1.99 -28.92 -3.07
CA PHE A 391 0.86 -28.22 -3.68
C PHE A 391 -0.05 -27.58 -2.62
N ASN A 392 -0.21 -28.12 -1.43
CA ASN A 392 -1.10 -27.57 -0.39
C ASN A 392 -0.43 -26.51 0.51
N THR A 393 0.86 -26.24 0.34
CA THR A 393 1.62 -25.28 1.15
C THR A 393 1.06 -23.85 1.04
N PRO A 394 0.89 -23.26 -0.16
CA PRO A 394 0.41 -21.90 -0.26
C PRO A 394 -1.12 -21.82 -0.21
N ILE A 395 -1.63 -20.68 0.28
CA ILE A 395 -3.05 -20.44 0.47
C ILE A 395 -3.66 -19.93 -0.84
N ARG A 396 -4.47 -20.75 -1.51
CA ARG A 396 -5.12 -20.39 -2.79
C ARG A 396 -6.51 -19.78 -2.62
N ASN A 397 -7.30 -20.40 -1.73
CA ASN A 397 -8.68 -20.01 -1.48
C ASN A 397 -8.82 -18.56 -1.00
N ALA A 398 -9.72 -17.79 -1.62
CA ALA A 398 -9.82 -16.35 -1.45
C ALA A 398 -10.13 -15.93 0.00
N LYS A 399 -11.08 -16.60 0.68
CA LYS A 399 -11.41 -16.34 2.09
C LYS A 399 -10.23 -16.63 3.01
N LYS A 400 -9.53 -17.75 2.80
CA LYS A 400 -8.32 -18.06 3.60
C LYS A 400 -7.20 -17.03 3.35
N ARG A 401 -7.03 -16.52 2.13
CA ARG A 401 -6.07 -15.46 1.82
C ARG A 401 -6.43 -14.15 2.54
N PHE A 402 -7.71 -13.79 2.57
CA PHE A 402 -8.22 -12.64 3.33
C PHE A 402 -7.85 -12.75 4.82
N HIS A 403 -8.13 -13.90 5.45
CA HIS A 403 -7.78 -14.11 6.85
C HIS A 403 -6.27 -14.10 7.09
N ALA A 404 -5.47 -14.72 6.21
CA ALA A 404 -4.01 -14.70 6.33
C ALA A 404 -3.43 -13.27 6.21
N GLN A 405 -4.04 -12.40 5.40
CA GLN A 405 -3.64 -10.99 5.37
C GLN A 405 -4.01 -10.29 6.68
N ASN A 406 -5.18 -10.57 7.27
CA ASN A 406 -5.54 -10.06 8.59
C ASN A 406 -4.60 -10.59 9.70
N GLU A 407 -4.06 -11.81 9.57
CA GLU A 407 -3.03 -12.32 10.50
C GLU A 407 -1.76 -11.46 10.43
N ILE A 408 -1.35 -11.04 9.23
CA ILE A 408 -0.20 -10.13 9.06
C ILE A 408 -0.52 -8.78 9.71
N ASP A 409 -1.68 -8.19 9.41
CA ASP A 409 -2.08 -6.89 9.93
C ASP A 409 -2.15 -6.88 11.47
N ALA A 410 -2.72 -7.91 12.07
CA ALA A 410 -2.81 -8.08 13.51
C ALA A 410 -1.43 -8.26 14.17
N ALA A 411 -0.58 -9.13 13.62
CA ALA A 411 0.76 -9.37 14.15
C ALA A 411 1.65 -8.12 14.05
N VAL A 412 1.59 -7.40 12.93
CA VAL A 412 2.34 -6.15 12.74
C VAL A 412 1.84 -5.07 13.72
N ALA A 413 0.52 -4.91 13.89
CA ALA A 413 -0.03 -3.95 14.85
C ALA A 413 0.42 -4.22 16.28
N LEU A 414 0.33 -5.47 16.74
CA LEU A 414 0.84 -5.89 18.05
C LEU A 414 2.34 -5.60 18.20
N SER A 415 3.15 -5.89 17.17
CA SER A 415 4.60 -5.67 17.23
C SER A 415 4.99 -4.19 17.33
N LEU A 416 4.13 -3.30 16.81
CA LEU A 416 4.32 -1.85 16.80
C LEU A 416 3.56 -1.15 17.95
N ASN A 417 2.99 -1.92 18.89
CA ASN A 417 2.19 -1.41 19.99
C ASN A 417 1.02 -0.51 19.54
N ILE A 418 0.40 -0.89 18.43
CA ILE A 418 -0.83 -0.27 17.90
C ILE A 418 -2.01 -1.12 18.37
N SER A 419 -2.99 -0.50 19.02
CA SER A 419 -4.16 -1.21 19.49
C SER A 419 -5.04 -1.69 18.33
N VAL A 420 -5.89 -2.68 18.60
CA VAL A 420 -6.85 -3.15 17.60
C VAL A 420 -7.85 -2.07 17.19
N ASP A 421 -8.23 -1.17 18.10
CA ASP A 421 -9.13 -0.06 17.80
C ASP A 421 -8.45 0.98 16.89
N GLU A 422 -7.17 1.26 17.13
CA GLU A 422 -6.36 2.11 16.27
C GLU A 422 -6.23 1.49 14.87
N LEU A 423 -5.92 0.19 14.77
CA LEU A 423 -5.84 -0.52 13.50
C LEU A 423 -7.17 -0.48 12.73
N CYS A 424 -8.30 -0.75 13.39
CA CYS A 424 -9.62 -0.67 12.77
C CYS A 424 -9.96 0.77 12.34
N THR A 425 -9.59 1.78 13.14
CA THR A 425 -9.76 3.19 12.77
C THR A 425 -8.95 3.56 11.54
N ILE A 426 -7.69 3.10 11.42
CA ILE A 426 -6.88 3.28 10.22
C ILE A 426 -7.54 2.63 9.01
N TYR A 427 -7.96 1.36 9.12
CA TYR A 427 -8.70 0.67 8.05
C TYR A 427 -9.93 1.48 7.60
N ARG A 428 -10.81 1.84 8.54
CA ARG A 428 -12.08 2.52 8.28
C ARG A 428 -11.91 3.90 7.64
N THR A 429 -10.92 4.67 8.10
CA THR A 429 -10.77 6.08 7.72
C THR A 429 -9.85 6.30 6.53
N GLN A 430 -8.85 5.44 6.33
CA GLN A 430 -7.79 5.62 5.32
C GLN A 430 -7.94 4.70 4.09
N PHE A 431 -8.73 3.62 4.18
CA PHE A 431 -8.87 2.62 3.10
C PHE A 431 -10.32 2.49 2.57
N PRO A 432 -10.96 3.58 2.11
CA PRO A 432 -12.38 3.55 1.75
C PRO A 432 -12.70 2.64 0.56
N VAL A 433 -11.78 2.48 -0.39
CA VAL A 433 -11.98 1.57 -1.55
C VAL A 433 -11.92 0.11 -1.13
N MET A 434 -10.99 -0.24 -0.22
CA MET A 434 -10.89 -1.58 0.36
C MET A 434 -12.15 -1.90 1.16
N ARG A 435 -12.60 -0.96 2.01
CA ARG A 435 -13.83 -1.12 2.78
C ARG A 435 -15.06 -1.37 1.91
N ARG A 436 -15.22 -0.58 0.84
CA ARG A 436 -16.31 -0.81 -0.13
C ARG A 436 -16.22 -2.22 -0.73
N TYR A 437 -15.03 -2.68 -1.11
CA TYR A 437 -14.85 -4.02 -1.65
C TYR A 437 -15.12 -5.12 -0.62
N ASP A 438 -14.75 -4.93 0.64
CA ASP A 438 -15.04 -5.89 1.70
C ASP A 438 -16.56 -5.99 1.98
N GLN A 439 -17.31 -4.89 1.81
CA GLN A 439 -18.78 -4.85 1.92
C GLN A 439 -19.49 -5.43 0.70
N GLU A 440 -18.97 -5.18 -0.51
CA GLU A 440 -19.63 -5.55 -1.77
C GLU A 440 -19.30 -6.97 -2.23
N ASN A 441 -18.06 -7.44 -1.99
CA ASN A 441 -17.63 -8.77 -2.44
C ASN A 441 -18.31 -9.85 -1.60
N LEU A 442 -18.86 -10.84 -2.29
CA LEU A 442 -19.47 -12.01 -1.66
C LEU A 442 -18.54 -13.21 -1.77
N PHE A 443 -18.58 -14.06 -0.76
CA PHE A 443 -17.87 -15.33 -0.70
C PHE A 443 -18.87 -16.45 -0.52
N ASP A 444 -18.64 -17.56 -1.22
CA ASP A 444 -19.45 -18.77 -1.13
C ASP A 444 -19.11 -19.58 0.13
N ALA A 445 -19.87 -20.65 0.40
CA ALA A 445 -19.64 -21.53 1.55
C ALA A 445 -18.25 -22.16 1.56
N ASN A 446 -17.65 -22.36 0.39
CA ASN A 446 -16.31 -22.91 0.20
C ASN A 446 -15.20 -21.84 0.32
N GLY A 447 -15.56 -20.56 0.50
CA GLY A 447 -14.63 -19.45 0.64
C GLY A 447 -14.08 -18.89 -0.68
N ARG A 448 -14.69 -19.22 -1.82
CA ARG A 448 -14.41 -18.62 -3.12
C ARG A 448 -15.06 -17.25 -3.22
N ARG A 449 -14.37 -16.28 -3.81
CA ARG A 449 -14.98 -14.99 -4.14
C ARG A 449 -15.95 -15.20 -5.29
N VAL A 450 -17.22 -14.88 -5.08
CA VAL A 450 -18.29 -15.05 -6.08
C VAL A 450 -17.97 -14.22 -7.32
N ALA A 451 -18.15 -14.83 -8.50
CA ALA A 451 -17.85 -14.19 -9.77
C ALA A 451 -18.73 -12.92 -9.99
N PRO A 452 -18.20 -11.84 -10.60
CA PRO A 452 -18.96 -10.60 -10.82
C PRO A 452 -20.29 -10.80 -11.56
N GLU A 453 -20.35 -11.75 -12.50
CA GLU A 453 -21.56 -12.10 -13.24
C GLU A 453 -22.64 -12.70 -12.34
N ILE A 454 -22.25 -13.62 -11.44
CA ILE A 454 -23.15 -14.23 -10.46
C ILE A 454 -23.61 -13.19 -9.43
N MET A 455 -22.72 -12.34 -8.94
CA MET A 455 -23.07 -11.24 -8.03
C MET A 455 -24.11 -10.28 -8.64
N LYS A 456 -24.02 -9.99 -9.95
CA LYS A 456 -25.01 -9.16 -10.65
C LYS A 456 -26.39 -9.82 -10.73
N LEU A 457 -26.44 -11.16 -10.80
CA LEU A 457 -27.69 -11.92 -10.77
C LEU A 457 -28.25 -11.96 -9.36
N GLU A 458 -27.41 -12.23 -8.36
CA GLU A 458 -27.76 -12.26 -6.93
C GLU A 458 -28.42 -10.95 -6.48
N LYS A 459 -27.85 -9.80 -6.87
CA LYS A 459 -28.39 -8.46 -6.54
C LYS A 459 -29.81 -8.19 -7.07
N LYS A 460 -30.32 -9.02 -7.98
CA LYS A 460 -31.67 -8.88 -8.56
C LYS A 460 -32.71 -9.78 -7.88
N LEU A 461 -32.29 -10.69 -7.00
CA LEU A 461 -33.18 -11.59 -6.30
C LEU A 461 -33.95 -10.86 -5.19
N ARG A 462 -35.15 -11.37 -4.89
CA ARG A 462 -35.88 -10.97 -3.68
C ARG A 462 -35.38 -11.76 -2.48
N GLU A 463 -35.64 -11.24 -1.29
CA GLU A 463 -35.26 -11.89 -0.03
C GLU A 463 -35.85 -13.32 0.03
N GLY A 464 -35.00 -14.32 0.25
CA GLY A 464 -35.36 -15.73 0.30
C GLY A 464 -35.42 -16.46 -1.05
N GLU A 465 -35.15 -15.78 -2.17
CA GLU A 465 -34.94 -16.44 -3.48
C GLU A 465 -33.48 -16.89 -3.62
N GLU A 466 -33.26 -17.98 -4.37
CA GLU A 466 -31.93 -18.51 -4.71
C GLU A 466 -31.76 -18.62 -6.22
N LEU A 467 -30.53 -18.44 -6.70
CA LEU A 467 -30.19 -18.69 -8.10
C LEU A 467 -30.21 -20.21 -8.39
N PRO A 468 -30.78 -20.65 -9.53
CA PRO A 468 -30.59 -22.00 -10.05
C PRO A 468 -29.12 -22.36 -10.18
N GLU A 469 -28.79 -23.65 -10.07
CA GLU A 469 -27.42 -24.19 -10.10
C GLU A 469 -26.64 -23.75 -11.35
N GLU A 470 -27.28 -23.72 -12.52
CA GLU A 470 -26.66 -23.33 -13.78
C GLU A 470 -26.23 -21.86 -13.75
N LYS A 471 -26.97 -21.01 -13.04
CA LYS A 471 -26.66 -19.58 -12.86
C LYS A 471 -25.67 -19.32 -11.73
N ARG A 472 -25.34 -20.35 -10.95
CA ARG A 472 -24.28 -20.34 -9.93
C ARG A 472 -23.02 -21.07 -10.39
N THR A 473 -22.96 -21.43 -11.68
CA THR A 473 -21.77 -22.01 -12.28
C THR A 473 -21.08 -20.96 -13.16
N TRP A 474 -19.77 -20.79 -13.00
CA TRP A 474 -18.97 -19.85 -13.78
C TRP A 474 -17.63 -20.45 -14.15
N THR A 475 -17.25 -20.30 -15.43
CA THR A 475 -15.98 -20.76 -15.96
C THR A 475 -14.95 -19.66 -15.86
N HIS A 476 -13.86 -19.93 -15.14
CA HIS A 476 -12.80 -18.94 -14.97
C HIS A 476 -12.08 -18.69 -16.30
N PRO A 477 -11.98 -17.44 -16.78
CA PRO A 477 -11.56 -17.16 -18.15
C PRO A 477 -10.08 -17.48 -18.42
N GLN A 478 -9.23 -17.51 -17.38
CA GLN A 478 -7.82 -17.89 -17.52
C GLN A 478 -7.60 -19.41 -17.52
N SER A 479 -8.07 -20.13 -16.49
CA SER A 479 -7.84 -21.58 -16.34
C SER A 479 -8.83 -22.45 -17.14
N GLN A 480 -9.94 -21.88 -17.60
CA GLN A 480 -11.06 -22.60 -18.22
C GLN A 480 -11.72 -23.64 -17.29
N VAL A 481 -11.44 -23.58 -15.98
CA VAL A 481 -12.08 -24.43 -14.98
C VAL A 481 -13.44 -23.86 -14.63
N SER A 482 -14.46 -24.72 -14.62
CA SER A 482 -15.81 -24.36 -14.20
C SER A 482 -15.97 -24.58 -12.70
N TYR A 483 -16.40 -23.54 -12.00
CA TYR A 483 -16.68 -23.56 -10.58
C TYR A 483 -18.18 -23.43 -10.34
N TYR A 484 -18.69 -24.29 -9.46
CA TYR A 484 -20.01 -24.17 -8.87
C TYR A 484 -19.90 -23.43 -7.53
N PHE A 485 -20.71 -22.38 -7.34
CA PHE A 485 -20.71 -21.53 -6.15
C PHE A 485 -21.84 -21.91 -5.19
N GLU A 486 -21.49 -22.25 -3.96
CA GLU A 486 -22.42 -22.74 -2.94
C GLU A 486 -22.89 -21.63 -1.99
N TYR A 487 -24.20 -21.56 -1.74
CA TYR A 487 -24.76 -20.69 -0.70
C TYR A 487 -24.30 -21.11 0.71
N PRO A 488 -24.24 -20.19 1.69
CA PRO A 488 -24.64 -18.79 1.57
C PRO A 488 -23.56 -17.91 0.93
N PHE A 489 -23.99 -16.91 0.15
CA PHE A 489 -23.12 -15.86 -0.38
C PHE A 489 -23.05 -14.74 0.65
N THR A 490 -21.89 -14.57 1.29
CA THR A 490 -21.75 -13.65 2.42
C THR A 490 -20.52 -12.77 2.26
N PRO A 491 -20.59 -11.47 2.62
CA PRO A 491 -19.39 -10.65 2.74
C PRO A 491 -18.55 -11.10 3.93
N LEU A 492 -17.27 -10.77 3.92
CA LEU A 492 -16.38 -10.96 5.07
C LEU A 492 -16.30 -9.67 5.87
N ASP A 493 -16.32 -9.80 7.20
CA ASP A 493 -16.26 -8.65 8.11
C ASP A 493 -14.80 -8.45 8.57
N ARG A 494 -14.10 -7.54 7.88
CA ARG A 494 -12.69 -7.28 8.17
C ARG A 494 -12.45 -6.82 9.60
N GLU A 495 -13.29 -5.96 10.17
CA GLU A 495 -13.03 -5.47 11.53
C GLU A 495 -13.21 -6.59 12.56
N LYS A 496 -14.27 -7.38 12.42
CA LYS A 496 -14.49 -8.56 13.26
C LYS A 496 -13.33 -9.56 13.13
N ASP A 497 -12.89 -9.84 11.90
CA ASP A 497 -11.84 -10.81 11.65
C ASP A 497 -10.45 -10.31 12.07
N LEU A 498 -10.16 -9.01 11.92
CA LEU A 498 -8.96 -8.37 12.45
C LEU A 498 -8.94 -8.44 13.98
N ARG A 499 -10.08 -8.16 14.64
CA ARG A 499 -10.20 -8.27 16.11
C ARG A 499 -9.96 -9.68 16.60
N ALA A 500 -10.52 -10.67 15.90
CA ALA A 500 -10.30 -12.07 16.22
C ALA A 500 -8.83 -12.47 16.02
N ALA A 501 -8.18 -12.03 14.94
CA ALA A 501 -6.75 -12.29 14.70
C ALA A 501 -5.86 -11.62 15.75
N TYR A 502 -6.15 -10.37 16.09
CA TYR A 502 -5.43 -9.62 17.12
C TYR A 502 -5.52 -10.32 18.48
N ALA A 503 -6.71 -10.72 18.91
CA ALA A 503 -6.91 -11.42 20.18
C ALA A 503 -6.11 -12.74 20.25
N ARG A 504 -6.13 -13.55 19.18
CA ARG A 504 -5.37 -14.81 19.11
C ARG A 504 -3.88 -14.65 19.37
N HIS A 505 -3.29 -13.55 18.91
CA HIS A 505 -1.85 -13.29 19.06
C HIS A 505 -1.52 -12.51 20.33
N ALA A 506 -2.43 -11.67 20.82
CA ALA A 506 -2.27 -10.93 22.07
C ALA A 506 -2.14 -11.86 23.27
N ASP A 507 -2.94 -12.93 23.32
CA ASP A 507 -2.95 -13.91 24.43
C ASP A 507 -1.64 -14.70 24.57
N GLY A 508 -0.81 -14.70 23.53
CA GLY A 508 0.50 -15.39 23.49
C GLY A 508 1.71 -14.50 23.77
N ILE A 509 1.50 -13.23 24.13
CA ILE A 509 2.55 -12.29 24.53
C ILE A 509 2.60 -12.31 26.06
N GLU A 510 3.44 -13.15 26.64
CA GLU A 510 3.79 -12.99 28.06
C GLU A 510 4.43 -11.59 28.24
N LYS A 511 3.94 -10.86 29.25
CA LYS A 511 4.32 -9.47 29.56
C LYS A 511 5.80 -9.31 29.92
#